data_AF-A0AAV6HJ85-F1
#
_entry.id   AF-A0AAV6HJ85-F1
#
_cell.length_a   1.000
_cell.length_b   1.000
_cell.length_c   1.000
_cell.angle_alpha   90.00
_cell.angle_beta   90.00
_cell.angle_gamma   90.00
#
_symmetry.space_group_name_H-M   'P 1'
#
loop_
_entity.id
_entity.type
_entity.pdbx_description
1 polymer ?
#
loop_
_entity_poly.entity_id
_entity_poly.type
_entity_poly.pdbx_seq_one_letter_code
_entity_poly.pdbx_strand_id
1 'polypeptide(L)' 'MVEAVAFLDALCWAHGKRFSKLEVLTDCVVLVQALRSMEHADVFVKPVIRDILDLVQEFDYVAITNVPRK' A
#
# COMPACT_ATOMS: atom_id res chain seq x y z
N MET A 1 -4.76 -1.94 -10.68
CA MET A 1 -4.05 -3.22 -10.45
C MET A 1 -2.54 -3.01 -10.42
N VAL A 2 -1.91 -2.47 -11.48
CA VAL A 2 -0.44 -2.25 -11.53
C VAL A 2 0.10 -1.47 -10.33
N GLU A 3 -0.51 -0.33 -9.98
CA GLU A 3 -0.10 0.50 -8.84
C GLU A 3 -0.18 -0.25 -7.49
N ALA A 4 -1.21 -1.08 -7.29
CA ALA A 4 -1.37 -1.85 -6.06
C ALA A 4 -0.31 -2.95 -5.93
N VAL A 5 0.01 -3.63 -7.04
CA VAL A 5 1.08 -4.65 -7.06
C VAL A 5 2.44 -4.00 -6.82
N ALA A 6 2.72 -2.86 -7.47
CA ALA A 6 3.97 -2.13 -7.25
C ALA A 6 4.11 -1.65 -5.78
N PHE A 7 3.00 -1.24 -5.16
CA PHE A 7 2.96 -0.88 -3.75
C PHE A 7 3.28 -2.08 -2.84
N LEU A 8 2.66 -3.23 -3.12
CA LEU A 8 2.92 -4.47 -2.38
C LEU A 8 4.38 -4.92 -2.51
N ASP A 9 4.93 -4.89 -3.73
CA ASP A 9 6.33 -5.22 -3.97
C ASP A 9 7.29 -4.31 -3.19
N ALA A 10 6.99 -3.01 -3.10
CA ALA A 10 7.78 -2.07 -2.31
C ALA A 10 7.74 -2.40 -0.81
N LEU A 11 6.58 -2.79 -0.28
CA LEU A 11 6.45 -3.24 1.11
C LEU A 11 7.20 -4.55 1.35
N CYS A 12 7.09 -5.54 0.44
CA CYS A 12 7.82 -6.80 0.53
C CYS A 12 9.34 -6.56 0.55
N TRP A 13 9.83 -5.66 -0.31
CA TRP A 13 11.24 -5.26 -0.31
C TRP A 13 11.63 -4.63 1.03
N ALA A 14 10.83 -3.71 1.55
CA ALA A 14 11.11 -3.04 2.81
C ALA A 14 11.09 -3.99 4.01
N HIS A 15 10.14 -4.93 4.03
CA HIS A 15 10.06 -6.00 5.03
C HIS A 15 11.30 -6.90 4.96
N GLY A 16 11.73 -7.29 3.75
CA GLY A 16 12.97 -8.04 3.54
C GLY A 16 14.24 -7.32 4.02
N LYS A 17 14.21 -5.98 4.10
CA LYS A 17 15.27 -5.14 4.68
C LYS A 17 15.15 -4.94 6.19
N ARG A 18 14.11 -5.49 6.83
CA ARG A 18 13.80 -5.34 8.26
C ARG A 18 13.65 -3.88 8.69
N PHE A 19 13.14 -3.02 7.81
CA PHE A 19 12.68 -1.71 8.26
C PHE A 19 11.48 -1.90 9.17
N SER A 20 11.43 -1.19 10.29
CA SER A 20 10.28 -1.25 11.22
C SER A 20 9.35 -0.06 11.11
N LYS A 21 9.81 1.05 10.50
CA LYS A 21 9.01 2.27 10.27
C LYS A 21 9.18 2.71 8.83
N LEU A 22 8.06 3.02 8.18
CA LEU A 22 8.01 3.36 6.76
C LEU A 22 7.12 4.56 6.48
N GLU A 23 7.50 5.34 5.48
CA GLU A 23 6.60 6.24 4.77
C GLU A 23 6.59 5.83 3.29
N VAL A 24 5.41 5.52 2.77
CA VAL A 24 5.21 5.15 1.36
C VAL A 24 4.53 6.29 0.65
N LEU A 25 5.18 6.80 -0.41
CA LEU A 25 4.68 7.88 -1.24
C LEU A 25 4.03 7.29 -2.50
N THR A 26 2.79 7.68 -2.80
CA THR A 26 2.11 7.24 -4.03
C THR A 26 1.27 8.37 -4.62
N ASP A 27 1.29 8.50 -5.94
CA ASP A 27 0.39 9.42 -6.67
C ASP A 27 -0.97 8.79 -7.00
N CYS A 28 -1.14 7.50 -6.71
CA CYS A 28 -2.36 6.77 -7.00
C CYS A 28 -3.44 7.04 -5.94
N VAL A 29 -4.24 8.09 -6.16
CA VAL A 29 -5.35 8.46 -5.25
C VAL A 29 -6.33 7.31 -5.02
N VAL A 30 -6.62 6.52 -6.05
CA VAL A 30 -7.54 5.36 -5.96
C VAL A 30 -7.01 4.31 -5.00
N LEU A 31 -5.70 4.03 -5.02
CA LEU A 31 -5.07 3.11 -4.09
C LEU A 31 -5.14 3.62 -2.65
N VAL A 32 -4.87 4.91 -2.44
CA VAL A 32 -4.97 5.54 -1.11
C VAL A 32 -6.41 5.46 -0.58
N GLN A 33 -7.41 5.68 -1.43
CA GLN A 33 -8.81 5.54 -1.06
C GLN A 33 -9.19 4.08 -0.75
N ALA A 34 -8.74 3.13 -1.56
CA ALA A 34 -8.97 1.70 -1.36
C ALA A 34 -8.35 1.17 -0.04
N LEU A 35 -7.17 1.68 0.33
CA LEU A 35 -6.49 1.33 1.59
C LEU A 35 -7.21 1.91 2.82
N ARG A 36 -7.93 3.03 2.66
CA ARG A 36 -8.75 3.62 3.73
C ARG A 36 -10.10 2.93 3.89
N SER A 37 -10.69 2.48 2.78
CA SER A 37 -11.94 1.71 2.80
C SER A 37 -12.01 0.77 1.60
N MET A 38 -12.11 -0.53 1.89
CA MET A 38 -12.27 -1.58 0.87
C MET A 38 -13.56 -1.43 0.04
N GLU A 39 -14.53 -0.62 0.46
CA GLU A 39 -15.75 -0.38 -0.31
C GLU A 39 -15.45 0.34 -1.63
N HIS A 40 -14.40 1.18 -1.65
CA HIS A 40 -13.97 1.91 -2.85
C HIS A 40 -13.03 1.09 -3.75
N ALA A 41 -12.63 -0.11 -3.31
CA ALA A 41 -11.73 -0.96 -4.09
C ALA A 41 -12.52 -1.76 -5.14
N ASP A 42 -11.99 -1.77 -6.37
CA ASP A 42 -12.44 -2.70 -7.41
C ASP A 42 -12.30 -4.15 -6.92
N VAL A 43 -13.29 -5.00 -7.24
CA VAL A 43 -13.33 -6.42 -6.83
C VAL A 43 -12.05 -7.17 -7.19
N PHE A 44 -11.45 -6.87 -8.34
CA PHE A 44 -10.20 -7.52 -8.78
C PHE A 44 -8.97 -7.02 -8.04
N VAL A 45 -9.05 -5.87 -7.37
CA VAL A 45 -7.94 -5.25 -6.64
C VAL A 45 -8.01 -5.57 -5.14
N LYS A 46 -9.20 -5.88 -4.62
CA LYS A 46 -9.43 -6.24 -3.20
C LYS A 46 -8.48 -7.30 -2.63
N PRO A 47 -8.15 -8.40 -3.34
CA PRO A 47 -7.18 -9.37 -2.82
C PRO A 47 -5.82 -8.73 -2.52
N VAL A 48 -5.30 -7.95 -3.47
CA VAL A 48 -4.01 -7.25 -3.31
C VAL A 48 -4.06 -6.21 -2.20
N ILE A 49 -5.19 -5.49 -2.04
CA ILE A 49 -5.37 -4.55 -0.92
C ILE A 49 -5.32 -5.27 0.43
N ARG A 50 -5.91 -6.47 0.52
CA ARG A 50 -5.84 -7.27 1.75
C ARG A 50 -4.41 -7.68 2.05
N ASP A 51 -3.68 -8.19 1.06
CA ASP A 51 -2.27 -8.57 1.23
C ASP A 51 -1.41 -7.38 1.69
N ILE A 52 -1.67 -6.18 1.15
CA ILE A 52 -1.02 -4.94 1.60
C ILE A 52 -1.35 -4.66 3.07
N LEU A 53 -2.62 -4.70 3.46
CA LEU A 53 -3.04 -4.38 4.82
C LEU A 53 -2.51 -5.40 5.84
N ASP A 54 -2.43 -6.67 5.47
CA ASP A 54 -1.86 -7.72 6.30
C ASP A 54 -0.35 -7.49 6.50
N LEU A 55 0.39 -7.22 5.42
CA LEU A 55 1.83 -6.95 5.48
C LEU A 55 2.14 -5.64 6.25
N VAL A 56 1.30 -4.62 6.13
CA VAL A 56 1.46 -3.36 6.88
C VAL A 56 1.45 -3.58 8.40
N GLN A 57 0.74 -4.59 8.90
CA GLN A 57 0.70 -4.92 10.33
C GLN A 57 2.01 -5.49 10.87
N GLU A 58 2.92 -5.94 9.99
CA GLU A 58 4.24 -6.44 10.38
C GLU A 58 5.25 -5.32 10.68
N PHE A 59 4.89 -4.07 10.39
CA PHE A 59 5.70 -2.88 10.70
C PHE A 59 5.19 -2.19 11.98
N ASP A 60 6.11 -1.60 12.75
CA ASP A 60 5.76 -0.79 13.93
C ASP A 60 4.97 0.47 13.54
N TYR A 61 5.27 1.01 12.35
CA TYR A 61 4.63 2.23 11.84
C TYR A 61 4.68 2.29 10.31
N VAL A 62 3.54 2.59 9.68
CA VAL A 62 3.46 2.88 8.25
C VAL A 62 2.64 4.15 8.04
N ALA A 63 3.25 5.14 7.39
CA ALA A 63 2.55 6.28 6.82
C ALA A 63 2.36 6.07 5.31
N ILE A 64 1.19 6.45 4.79
CA ILE A 64 0.89 6.40 3.36
C ILE A 64 0.49 7.81 2.93
N THR A 65 1.35 8.43 2.13
CA THR A 65 1.23 9.84 1.74
C THR A 65 0.91 9.92 0.25
N ASN A 66 -0.19 10.60 -0.08
CA ASN A 66 -0.49 10.91 -1.47
C ASN A 66 0.39 12.08 -1.95
N VAL A 67 1.10 11.88 -3.06
CA VAL A 67 1.95 12.91 -3.68
C VAL A 67 1.45 13.23 -5.09
N PRO A 68 1.36 14.49 -5.53
CA PRO A 68 0.88 14.82 -6.87
C PRO A 68 1.85 14.35 -7.96
N ARG A 69 1.31 13.78 -9.05
CA ARG A 69 2.06 13.45 -10.26
C ARG A 69 2.47 14.77 -10.95
N LYS A 70 3.78 14.98 -11.16
CA LYS A 70 4.31 16.17 -11.86
C LYS A 70 4.01 16.14 -13.35
#